data_AF-A0A2N5RDU9-F1
#
_entry.id   AF-A0A2N5RDU9-F1
#
_cell.length_a   1.000
_cell.length_b   1.000
_cell.length_c   1.000
_cell.angle_alpha   90.00
_cell.angle_beta   90.00
_cell.angle_gamma   90.00
#
_symmetry.space_group_name_H-M   'P 1'
#
loop_
_entity.id
_entity.type
_entity.pdbx_description
1 polymer ?
#
loop_
_entity_poly.entity_id
_entity_poly.type
_entity_poly.pdbx_seq_one_letter_code
_entity_poly.pdbx_strand_id
1 'polypeptide(L)'
;MFRVLGWINVGLLIFNLFPFFVRVIYKLKRESRLLFHMMNIAKYFRKYHKLSGLVLIVLGFVHGYLALGGYIYFHTGTLLWILITTMFLIYLLGKLRFFRRHWIIFHRYLGVSLLVFLLLHLLTPWLF
;
A
#
# COMPACT_ATOMS: atom_id res chain seq x y z
N MET A 1 -20.94 4.10 -7.28
CA MET A 1 -20.10 2.90 -7.49
C MET A 1 -18.61 3.18 -7.25
N PHE A 2 -17.97 4.12 -7.97
CA PHE A 2 -16.53 4.40 -7.82
C PHE A 2 -16.13 4.86 -6.40
N ARG A 3 -16.97 5.61 -5.67
CA ARG A 3 -16.69 6.02 -4.26
C ARG A 3 -16.53 4.82 -3.32
N VAL A 4 -17.33 3.78 -3.50
CA VAL A 4 -17.24 2.54 -2.69
C VAL A 4 -15.94 1.82 -3.00
N LEU A 5 -15.55 1.72 -4.28
CA LEU A 5 -14.25 1.17 -4.69
C LEU A 5 -13.08 1.96 -4.08
N GLY A 6 -13.21 3.29 -3.99
CA GLY A 6 -12.23 4.15 -3.31
C GLY A 6 -12.01 3.73 -1.86
N TRP A 7 -13.08 3.61 -1.07
CA TRP A 7 -12.98 3.16 0.33
C TRP A 7 -12.49 1.71 0.48
N ILE A 8 -12.86 0.81 -0.43
CA ILE A 8 -12.31 -0.56 -0.47
C ILE A 8 -10.79 -0.50 -0.69
N ASN A 9 -10.31 0.33 -1.63
CA ASN A 9 -8.89 0.51 -1.88
C ASN A 9 -8.15 1.09 -0.66
N VAL A 10 -8.75 2.07 0.03
CA VAL A 10 -8.20 2.59 1.30
C VAL A 10 -8.08 1.48 2.34
N GLY A 11 -9.13 0.67 2.52
CA GLY A 11 -9.12 -0.45 3.46
C GLY A 11 -8.05 -1.49 3.11
N LEU A 12 -7.92 -1.86 1.84
CA LEU A 12 -6.87 -2.75 1.35
C LEU A 12 -5.47 -2.17 1.57
N LEU A 13 -5.27 -0.88 1.34
CA LEU A 13 -3.98 -0.22 1.58
C LEU A 13 -3.62 -0.22 3.07
N ILE A 14 -4.58 0.09 3.96
CA ILE A 14 -4.39 0.01 5.42
C ILE A 14 -4.08 -1.44 5.84
N PHE A 15 -4.80 -2.42 5.31
CA PHE A 15 -4.51 -3.84 5.54
C PHE A 15 -3.07 -4.17 5.15
N ASN A 16 -2.60 -3.69 4.00
CA ASN A 16 -1.24 -3.92 3.55
C ASN A 16 -0.17 -3.21 4.41
N LEU A 17 -0.48 -2.03 4.96
CA LEU A 17 0.42 -1.26 5.83
C LEU A 17 0.42 -1.72 7.29
N PHE A 18 -0.61 -2.43 7.75
CA PHE A 18 -0.74 -2.85 9.14
C PHE A 18 0.49 -3.59 9.69
N PRO A 19 1.08 -4.60 9.00
CA PRO A 19 2.28 -5.28 9.48
C PRO A 19 3.50 -4.36 9.66
N PHE A 20 3.59 -3.29 8.86
CA PHE A 20 4.66 -2.30 8.97
C PHE A 20 4.50 -1.50 10.27
N PHE A 21 3.31 -0.95 10.53
CA PHE A 21 3.05 -0.18 11.75
C PHE A 21 3.22 -1.01 13.02
N VAL A 22 2.69 -2.24 13.06
CA VAL A 22 2.87 -3.13 14.21
C VAL A 22 4.36 -3.37 14.50
N ARG A 23 5.18 -3.55 13.45
CA ARG A 23 6.62 -3.78 13.61
C ARG A 23 7.35 -2.53 14.10
N VAL A 24 6.97 -1.34 13.64
CA VAL A 24 7.55 -0.07 14.12
C VAL A 24 7.23 0.13 15.60
N ILE A 25 5.95 0.01 15.98
CA ILE A 25 5.51 0.20 17.37
C ILE A 25 6.13 -0.85 18.30
N TYR A 26 6.18 -2.12 17.89
CA TYR A 26 6.79 -3.19 18.69
C TYR A 26 8.28 -2.94 18.96
N LYS A 27 9.02 -2.39 17.99
CA LYS A 27 10.43 -2.02 18.20
C LYS A 27 10.60 -0.91 19.24
N LEU A 28 9.65 0.01 19.33
CA LEU A 28 9.67 1.11 20.29
C LEU A 28 9.22 0.68 21.70
N LYS A 29 8.34 -0.32 21.82
CA LYS A 29 7.76 -0.77 23.09
C LYS A 29 7.73 -2.31 23.20
N ARG A 30 8.88 -2.94 23.43
CA ARG A 30 9.04 -4.41 23.36
C ARG A 30 8.30 -5.22 24.43
N GLU A 31 7.95 -4.61 25.56
CA GLU A 31 7.45 -5.33 26.75
C GLU A 31 5.92 -5.46 26.82
N SER A 32 5.19 -4.94 25.83
CA SER A 32 3.72 -4.97 25.87
C SER A 32 3.14 -6.33 25.44
N ARG A 33 2.36 -6.96 26.34
CA ARG A 33 1.57 -8.17 26.03
C ARG A 33 0.58 -7.95 24.89
N LEU A 34 0.00 -6.75 24.77
CA LEU A 34 -0.86 -6.35 23.66
C LEU A 34 -0.11 -6.39 22.33
N LEU A 35 1.10 -5.81 22.28
CA LEU A 35 1.89 -5.78 21.06
C LEU A 35 2.34 -7.17 20.62
N PHE A 36 2.59 -8.09 21.56
CA PHE A 36 2.81 -9.50 21.25
C PHE A 36 1.61 -10.13 20.51
N HIS A 37 0.38 -9.84 20.97
CA HIS A 37 -0.83 -10.33 20.30
C HIS A 37 -0.99 -9.69 18.91
N MET A 38 -0.75 -8.38 18.79
CA MET A 38 -0.77 -7.67 17.51
C MET A 38 0.27 -8.23 16.52
N MET A 39 1.44 -8.67 16.99
CA MET A 39 2.43 -9.34 16.13
C MET A 39 1.93 -10.67 15.57
N ASN A 40 1.13 -11.41 16.33
CA ASN A 40 0.48 -12.63 15.85
C ASN A 40 -0.59 -12.30 14.81
N ILE A 41 -1.41 -11.27 15.03
CA ILE A 41 -2.36 -10.77 14.02
C ILE A 41 -1.60 -10.35 12.75
N ALA A 42 -0.50 -9.61 12.90
CA ALA A 42 0.33 -9.18 11.78
C ALA A 42 0.92 -10.36 10.96
N LYS A 43 1.04 -11.58 11.53
CA LYS A 43 1.41 -12.79 10.75
C LYS A 43 0.32 -13.13 9.73
N TYR A 44 -0.94 -13.07 10.14
CA TYR A 44 -2.08 -13.30 9.24
C TYR A 44 -2.15 -12.26 8.13
N PHE A 45 -1.96 -10.98 8.47
CA PHE A 45 -1.93 -9.91 7.47
C PHE A 45 -0.78 -10.10 6.48
N ARG A 46 0.42 -10.50 6.95
CA ARG A 46 1.54 -10.83 6.05
C ARG A 46 1.26 -12.00 5.12
N LYS A 47 0.48 -13.00 5.55
CA LYS A 47 0.09 -14.14 4.71
C LYS A 47 -0.67 -13.68 3.46
N TYR A 48 -1.60 -12.74 3.64
CA TYR A 48 -2.45 -12.25 2.56
C TYR A 48 -1.95 -10.96 1.90
N HIS A 49 -0.95 -10.28 2.48
CA HIS A 49 -0.39 -9.00 1.99
C HIS A 49 -0.12 -8.98 0.48
N LYS A 50 0.50 -10.03 -0.08
CA LYS A 50 0.80 -10.08 -1.51
C LYS A 50 -0.46 -10.16 -2.36
N LEU A 51 -1.44 -10.96 -1.94
CA LEU A 51 -2.71 -11.12 -2.63
C LEU A 51 -3.54 -9.84 -2.51
N SER A 52 -3.65 -9.25 -1.32
CA SER A 52 -4.35 -7.98 -1.10
C SER A 52 -3.68 -6.83 -1.85
N GLY A 53 -2.35 -6.82 -1.97
CA GLY A 53 -1.63 -5.84 -2.78
C GLY A 53 -1.94 -5.96 -4.27
N LEU A 54 -2.04 -7.19 -4.80
CA LEU A 54 -2.44 -7.40 -6.19
C LEU A 54 -3.90 -6.98 -6.44
N VAL A 55 -4.82 -7.36 -5.55
CA VAL A 55 -6.23 -6.93 -5.61
C VAL A 55 -6.33 -5.40 -5.56
N LEU A 56 -5.53 -4.76 -4.70
CA LEU A 56 -5.46 -3.30 -4.61
C LEU A 56 -4.99 -2.64 -5.92
N ILE A 57 -4.05 -3.23 -6.64
CA ILE A 57 -3.62 -2.70 -7.96
C ILE A 57 -4.77 -2.76 -8.95
N VAL A 58 -5.48 -3.89 -9.03
CA VAL A 58 -6.59 -4.08 -9.98
C VAL A 58 -7.76 -3.15 -9.63
N LEU A 59 -8.19 -3.16 -8.37
CA LEU A 59 -9.31 -2.31 -7.93
C LEU A 59 -8.93 -0.82 -7.92
N GLY A 60 -7.67 -0.47 -7.69
CA GLY A 60 -7.15 0.89 -7.82
C GLY A 60 -7.27 1.41 -9.24
N PHE A 61 -6.90 0.58 -10.22
CA PHE A 61 -7.04 0.90 -11.64
C PHE A 61 -8.51 1.10 -12.02
N VAL A 62 -9.37 0.14 -11.69
CA VAL A 62 -10.81 0.20 -12.00
C VAL A 62 -11.46 1.41 -11.34
N HIS A 63 -11.12 1.70 -10.08
CA HIS A 63 -11.59 2.89 -9.39
C HIS A 63 -11.19 4.17 -10.13
N GLY A 64 -9.90 4.33 -10.47
CA GLY A 64 -9.39 5.50 -11.18
C GLY A 64 -10.05 5.67 -12.55
N TYR A 65 -10.11 4.59 -13.33
CA TYR A 65 -10.76 4.60 -14.65
C TYR A 65 -12.22 5.06 -14.59
N LEU A 66 -13.00 4.54 -13.62
CA LEU A 66 -14.39 4.95 -13.44
C LEU A 66 -14.52 6.37 -12.88
N ALA A 67 -13.64 6.78 -11.96
CA ALA A 67 -13.66 8.11 -11.36
C ALA A 67 -13.33 9.22 -12.37
N LEU A 68 -12.51 8.91 -13.37
CA LEU A 68 -12.11 9.81 -14.46
C LEU A 68 -13.03 9.74 -15.68
N GLY A 69 -14.19 9.08 -15.58
CA GLY A 69 -15.16 9.01 -16.67
C GLY A 69 -14.72 8.15 -17.86
N GLY A 70 -13.87 7.14 -17.63
CA GLY A 70 -13.40 6.22 -18.66
C GLY A 70 -12.13 6.67 -19.40
N TYR A 71 -11.49 7.74 -18.93
CA TYR A 71 -10.23 8.24 -19.45
C TYR A 71 -9.11 8.09 -18.41
N ILE A 72 -7.86 8.14 -18.86
CA ILE A 72 -6.69 8.15 -17.98
C ILE A 72 -6.06 9.53 -18.05
N TYR A 73 -6.23 10.30 -16.99
CA TYR A 73 -5.59 11.60 -16.80
C TYR A 73 -4.55 11.49 -15.70
N PHE A 74 -3.49 12.29 -15.80
CA PHE A 74 -2.53 12.39 -14.72
C PHE A 74 -3.14 13.21 -13.58
N HIS A 75 -3.34 12.57 -12.42
CA HIS A 75 -3.76 13.23 -11.19
C HIS A 75 -3.18 12.48 -9.96
N THR A 76 -3.51 12.91 -8.75
CA THR A 76 -2.98 12.30 -7.52
C THR A 76 -3.33 10.80 -7.37
N GLY A 77 -4.47 10.36 -7.91
CA GLY A 77 -4.90 8.96 -7.84
C GLY A 77 -4.14 8.05 -8.79
N THR A 78 -3.85 8.50 -10.02
CA THR A 78 -2.97 7.75 -10.94
C THR A 78 -1.54 7.68 -10.40
N LEU A 79 -1.05 8.73 -9.74
CA LEU A 79 0.26 8.71 -9.10
C LEU A 79 0.31 7.69 -7.94
N LEU A 80 -0.74 7.66 -7.12
CA LEU A 80 -0.89 6.66 -6.06
C LEU A 80 -0.92 5.24 -6.64
N TRP A 81 -1.64 5.02 -7.74
CA TRP A 81 -1.70 3.73 -8.41
C TRP A 81 -0.35 3.30 -9.00
N ILE A 82 0.40 4.23 -9.62
CA ILE A 82 1.76 4.00 -10.11
C ILE A 82 2.68 3.59 -8.95
N LEU A 83 2.59 4.25 -7.80
CA LEU A 83 3.40 3.91 -6.62
C LEU A 83 3.09 2.50 -6.11
N ILE A 84 1.81 2.11 -5.99
CA ILE A 84 1.43 0.76 -5.52
C ILE A 84 1.95 -0.30 -6.50
N THR A 85 1.80 -0.04 -7.81
CA THR A 85 2.28 -0.93 -8.88
C THR A 85 3.81 -1.05 -8.83
N THR A 86 4.52 0.07 -8.72
CA THR A 86 5.99 0.11 -8.60
C THR A 86 6.46 -0.66 -7.37
N MET A 87 5.77 -0.51 -6.24
CA MET A 87 6.09 -1.21 -5.00
C MET A 87 5.97 -2.74 -5.15
N PHE A 88 4.99 -3.23 -5.93
CA PHE A 88 4.85 -4.64 -6.27
C PHE A 88 5.95 -5.11 -7.24
N LEU A 89 6.29 -4.30 -8.26
CA LEU A 89 7.39 -4.60 -9.18
C LEU A 89 8.74 -4.69 -8.45
N ILE A 90 9.04 -3.78 -7.52
CA ILE A 90 10.27 -3.84 -6.71
C ILE A 90 10.31 -5.13 -5.87
N TYR A 91 9.17 -5.58 -5.35
CA TYR A 91 9.10 -6.87 -4.67
C TYR A 91 9.45 -8.04 -5.61
N LEU A 92 8.98 -8.02 -6.86
CA LEU A 92 9.33 -9.04 -7.85
C LEU A 92 10.83 -8.98 -8.21
N LEU A 93 11.37 -7.79 -8.46
CA LEU A 93 12.79 -7.58 -8.71
C LEU A 93 13.67 -8.02 -7.53
N GLY A 94 13.18 -7.86 -6.30
CA GLY A 94 13.84 -8.34 -5.08
C GLY A 94 14.05 -9.86 -5.02
N LYS A 95 13.33 -10.64 -5.83
CA LYS A 95 13.59 -12.08 -5.98
C LYS A 95 14.84 -12.37 -6.81
N LEU A 96 15.27 -11.45 -7.66
CA LEU A 96 16.50 -11.57 -8.45
C LEU A 96 17.72 -11.44 -7.53
N ARG A 97 18.79 -12.22 -7.80
CA ARG A 97 19.99 -12.27 -6.94
C ARG A 97 20.64 -10.89 -6.75
N PHE A 98 20.62 -10.05 -7.78
CA PHE A 98 21.25 -8.73 -7.77
C PHE A 98 20.55 -7.72 -6.83
N PHE A 99 19.21 -7.76 -6.74
CA PHE A 99 18.42 -6.77 -5.98
C PHE A 99 18.03 -7.22 -4.57
N ARG A 100 18.44 -8.43 -4.15
CA ARG A 100 17.98 -9.08 -2.92
C ARG A 100 18.23 -8.28 -1.63
N ARG A 101 19.30 -7.49 -1.55
CA ARG A 101 19.61 -6.69 -0.34
C ARG A 101 18.86 -5.36 -0.29
N HIS A 102 18.67 -4.69 -1.42
CA HIS A 102 18.17 -3.31 -1.46
C HIS A 102 16.66 -3.19 -1.66
N TRP A 103 15.99 -4.20 -2.22
CA TRP A 103 14.55 -4.11 -2.53
C TRP A 103 13.70 -3.78 -1.30
N ILE A 104 14.06 -4.31 -0.11
CA ILE A 104 13.29 -4.08 1.12
C ILE A 104 13.40 -2.63 1.60
N ILE A 105 14.53 -1.96 1.31
CA ILE A 105 14.75 -0.56 1.65
C ILE A 105 13.86 0.30 0.75
N PHE A 106 13.95 0.10 -0.58
CA PHE A 106 13.09 0.80 -1.54
C PHE A 106 11.60 0.57 -1.28
N HIS A 107 11.20 -0.67 -1.02
CA HIS A 107 9.81 -1.02 -0.72
C HIS A 107 9.28 -0.33 0.54
N ARG A 108 10.13 -0.11 1.57
CA ARG A 108 9.73 0.66 2.77
C ARG A 108 9.58 2.15 2.47
N TYR A 109 10.51 2.75 1.72
CA TYR A 109 10.40 4.16 1.33
C TYR A 109 9.13 4.40 0.52
N LEU A 110 8.85 3.53 -0.48
CA LEU A 110 7.60 3.58 -1.23
C LEU A 110 6.37 3.41 -0.34
N GLY A 111 6.42 2.54 0.66
CA GLY A 111 5.33 2.39 1.63
C GLY A 111 5.01 3.68 2.41
N VAL A 112 6.04 4.44 2.79
CA VAL A 112 5.87 5.75 3.44
C VAL A 112 5.34 6.78 2.43
N SER A 113 5.90 6.81 1.22
CA SER A 113 5.40 7.68 0.15
C SER A 113 3.93 7.41 -0.17
N LEU A 114 3.50 6.14 -0.20
CA LEU A 114 2.10 5.77 -0.41
C LEU A 114 1.17 6.36 0.65
N LEU A 115 1.59 6.40 1.92
CA LEU A 115 0.78 7.01 2.97
C LEU A 115 0.61 8.51 2.73
N VAL A 116 1.69 9.20 2.35
CA VAL A 116 1.66 10.64 2.06
C VAL A 116 0.77 10.92 0.85
N PHE A 117 0.96 10.19 -0.26
CA PHE A 117 0.15 10.37 -1.46
C PHE A 117 -1.30 9.94 -1.29
N LEU A 118 -1.59 8.97 -0.41
CA LEU A 118 -2.96 8.62 -0.06
C LEU A 118 -3.65 9.81 0.63
N LEU A 119 -2.98 10.42 1.62
CA LEU A 119 -3.52 11.59 2.32
C LEU A 119 -3.72 12.76 1.35
N LEU A 120 -2.74 13.01 0.47
CA LEU A 120 -2.88 14.02 -0.59
C LEU A 120 -4.06 13.72 -1.51
N HIS A 121 -4.23 12.47 -1.95
CA HIS A 121 -5.35 12.10 -2.82
C HIS A 121 -6.72 12.27 -2.14
N LEU A 122 -6.82 12.00 -0.83
CA LEU A 122 -8.05 12.18 -0.07
C LEU A 122 -8.40 13.65 0.18
N LEU A 123 -7.40 14.51 0.36
CA LEU A 123 -7.59 15.94 0.64
C LEU A 123 -7.74 16.77 -0.65
N THR A 124 -6.87 16.52 -1.63
CA THR A 124 -6.76 17.27 -2.88
C THR A 124 -6.59 16.32 -4.07
N PRO A 125 -7.69 15.66 -4.51
CA PRO A 125 -7.63 14.68 -5.61
C PRO A 125 -7.19 15.27 -6.97
N TRP A 126 -7.27 16.60 -7.13
CA TRP A 126 -7.00 17.35 -8.36
C TRP A 126 -5.83 18.33 -8.22
N LEU A 127 -4.81 17.97 -7.44
CA LEU A 127 -3.64 18.84 -7.21
C LEU A 127 -2.88 19.18 -8.51
N PHE A 128 -3.07 18.39 -9.57
CA PHE A 128 -2.58 18.54 -10.93
C PHE A 128 -3.49 17.77 -11.87
#